data_AF-A0A931MJC8-F1
#
_entry.id   AF-A0A931MJC8-F1
#
_cell.length_a   1.000
_cell.length_b   1.000
_cell.length_c   1.000
_cell.angle_alpha   90.00
_cell.angle_beta   90.00
_cell.angle_gamma   90.00
#
_symmetry.space_group_name_H-M   'P 1'
#
loop_
_entity.id
_entity.type
_entity.pdbx_description
1 polymer ?
#
loop_
_entity_poly.entity_id
_entity_poly.type
_entity_poly.pdbx_seq_one_letter_code
_entity_poly.pdbx_strand_id
1 'polypeptide(L)'
;MKRLLGLACLIGVCTSAPAQAASEGRSCGLDKVKTVADLRGVLSMRAIEAIKLAAEPRGYEESPGLKALIRPDAAVGLGSGDVGRPLGHGTYGLRHLVREMNAGTYRYLNWDYIPTPVDQPCHEAKVEIEFTDSARLLVYPVEFTFEDGLITGVSGWTRSYVSGNLWAQSP
;
A
#
# COMPACT_ATOMS: atom_id res chain seq x y z
N MET A 1 -59.87 -44.31 19.13
CA MET A 1 -58.77 -44.26 20.12
C MET A 1 -57.78 -43.20 19.62
N LYS A 2 -57.61 -42.05 20.31
CA LYS A 2 -56.39 -41.67 21.09
C LYS A 2 -55.10 -41.91 20.27
N ARG A 3 -54.20 -40.98 19.91
CA ARG A 3 -53.64 -39.74 20.53
C ARG A 3 -52.63 -39.12 19.49
N LEU A 4 -52.53 -37.78 19.31
CA LEU A 4 -51.46 -36.85 19.85
C LEU A 4 -50.06 -37.16 19.23
N LEU A 5 -49.32 -36.32 18.48
CA LEU A 5 -48.65 -34.99 18.65
C LEU A 5 -48.10 -34.64 17.24
N GLY A 6 -47.94 -33.41 16.72
CA GLY A 6 -47.58 -32.14 17.35
C GLY A 6 -46.06 -31.95 17.39
N LEU A 7 -45.44 -31.39 16.34
CA LEU A 7 -44.17 -30.65 16.48
C LEU A 7 -43.99 -29.65 15.32
N ALA A 8 -44.23 -28.37 15.61
CA ALA A 8 -43.86 -27.24 14.78
C ALA A 8 -42.40 -26.86 15.09
N CYS A 9 -41.55 -26.79 14.09
CA CYS A 9 -40.19 -26.27 14.23
C CYS A 9 -40.17 -24.82 13.71
N LEU A 10 -39.99 -23.87 14.63
CA LEU A 10 -39.87 -22.45 14.37
C LEU A 10 -38.63 -22.16 13.50
N ILE A 11 -38.85 -21.55 12.34
CA ILE A 11 -37.78 -21.03 11.47
C ILE A 11 -37.24 -19.75 12.12
N GLY A 12 -36.13 -19.88 12.84
CA GLY A 12 -35.36 -18.75 13.35
C GLY A 12 -34.56 -18.09 12.23
N VAL A 13 -34.90 -16.84 11.89
CA VAL A 13 -34.10 -16.01 10.98
C VAL A 13 -32.87 -15.52 11.76
N CYS A 14 -31.70 -16.09 11.46
CA CYS A 14 -30.42 -15.56 11.93
C CYS A 14 -30.08 -14.29 11.16
N THR A 15 -30.44 -13.12 11.69
CA THR A 15 -29.89 -11.84 11.22
C THR A 15 -28.45 -11.71 11.72
N SER A 16 -27.49 -12.16 10.93
CA SER A 16 -26.08 -11.82 11.14
C SER A 16 -25.84 -10.37 10.75
N ALA A 17 -25.84 -9.45 11.72
CA ALA A 17 -25.29 -8.12 11.52
C ALA A 17 -23.78 -8.24 11.30
N PRO A 18 -23.18 -7.56 10.31
CA PRO A 18 -21.73 -7.49 10.21
C PRO A 18 -21.22 -6.70 11.42
N ALA A 19 -20.36 -7.32 12.21
CA ALA A 19 -19.58 -6.61 13.20
C ALA A 19 -18.57 -5.73 12.44
N GLN A 20 -18.89 -4.45 12.25
CA GLN A 20 -17.86 -3.45 12.00
C GLN A 20 -17.01 -3.40 13.28
N ALA A 21 -15.86 -4.05 13.25
CA ALA A 21 -14.81 -3.80 14.21
C ALA A 21 -14.33 -2.36 13.97
N ALA A 22 -14.88 -1.41 14.72
CA ALA A 22 -14.30 -0.09 14.85
C ALA A 22 -12.88 -0.29 15.41
N SER A 23 -11.86 0.08 14.63
CA SER A 23 -10.49 0.09 15.11
C SER A 23 -10.39 1.12 16.23
N GLU A 24 -10.35 0.64 17.48
CA GLU A 24 -10.08 1.49 18.63
C GLU A 24 -8.70 2.16 18.47
N GLY A 25 -8.72 3.48 18.26
CA GLY A 25 -7.76 4.42 18.83
C GLY A 25 -6.30 4.32 18.40
N ARG A 26 -5.96 3.82 17.21
CA ARG A 26 -4.59 3.96 16.70
C ARG A 26 -4.41 5.39 16.17
N SER A 27 -3.56 6.18 16.83
CA SER A 27 -3.10 7.46 16.27
C SER A 27 -2.46 7.20 14.91
N CYS A 28 -2.90 7.89 13.85
CA CYS A 28 -2.35 7.74 12.50
C CYS A 28 -0.87 8.23 12.40
N GLY A 29 -0.37 8.85 13.48
CA GLY A 29 1.01 9.34 13.60
C GLY A 29 1.31 10.52 12.67
N LEU A 30 0.30 11.30 12.30
CA LEU A 30 0.40 12.46 11.41
C LEU A 30 0.01 13.76 12.14
N ASP A 31 0.10 13.76 13.47
CA ASP A 31 -0.24 14.89 14.37
C ASP A 31 0.59 16.16 14.10
N LYS A 32 1.76 16.02 13.50
CA LYS A 32 2.66 17.13 13.16
C LYS A 32 2.53 17.61 11.72
N VAL A 33 1.70 16.96 10.90
CA VAL A 33 1.49 17.32 9.50
C VAL A 33 0.57 18.54 9.45
N LYS A 34 1.04 19.62 8.81
CA LYS A 34 0.28 20.87 8.68
C LYS A 34 -0.08 21.18 7.24
N THR A 35 0.75 20.76 6.30
CA THR A 35 0.59 21.07 4.87
C THR A 35 0.53 19.82 4.00
N VAL A 36 0.04 19.98 2.77
CA VAL A 36 0.02 18.92 1.75
C VAL A 36 1.44 18.42 1.45
N ALA A 37 2.42 19.32 1.45
CA ALA A 37 3.83 18.98 1.26
C ALA A 37 4.36 18.11 2.41
N ASP A 38 4.04 18.44 3.66
CA ASP A 38 4.42 17.62 4.82
C ASP A 38 3.79 16.23 4.72
N LEU A 39 2.49 16.17 4.40
CA LEU A 39 1.75 14.91 4.29
C LEU A 39 2.40 14.00 3.23
N ARG A 40 2.62 14.52 2.02
CA ARG A 40 3.21 13.76 0.91
C ARG A 40 4.64 13.34 1.22
N GLY A 41 5.45 14.19 1.86
CA GLY A 41 6.81 13.86 2.27
C GLY A 41 6.82 12.71 3.29
N VAL A 42 6.01 12.80 4.34
CA VAL A 42 5.92 11.76 5.37
C VAL A 42 5.41 10.44 4.80
N LEU A 43 4.32 10.46 4.03
CA LEU A 43 3.75 9.24 3.44
C LEU A 43 4.67 8.61 2.40
N SER A 44 5.36 9.40 1.58
CA SER A 44 6.38 8.89 0.64
C SER A 44 7.48 8.16 1.40
N MET A 45 8.01 8.76 2.47
CA MET A 45 9.05 8.12 3.28
C MET A 45 8.55 6.84 3.97
N ARG A 46 7.30 6.79 4.43
CA ARG A 46 6.69 5.57 4.98
C ARG A 46 6.56 4.46 3.93
N ALA A 47 6.16 4.78 2.71
CA ALA A 47 6.10 3.81 1.62
C ALA A 47 7.49 3.27 1.25
N ILE A 48 8.51 4.14 1.18
CA ILE A 48 9.91 3.74 0.97
C ILE A 48 10.38 2.80 2.09
N GLU A 49 10.06 3.13 3.35
CA GLU A 49 10.41 2.29 4.50
C GLU A 49 9.74 0.91 4.44
N ALA A 50 8.46 0.85 4.04
CA ALA A 50 7.78 -0.42 3.84
C ALA A 50 8.46 -1.29 2.78
N ILE A 51 8.92 -0.69 1.68
CA ILE A 51 9.67 -1.39 0.62
C ILE A 51 11.02 -1.89 1.14
N LYS A 52 11.77 -1.07 1.89
CA LYS A 52 13.05 -1.48 2.50
C LYS A 52 12.86 -2.66 3.47
N LEU A 53 11.88 -2.58 4.37
CA LEU A 53 11.57 -3.64 5.32
C LEU A 53 11.08 -4.92 4.63
N ALA A 54 10.34 -4.78 3.53
CA ALA A 54 9.91 -5.93 2.72
C ALA A 54 11.09 -6.59 1.96
N ALA A 55 12.15 -5.84 1.65
CA ALA A 55 13.38 -6.37 1.06
C ALA A 55 14.25 -7.15 2.05
N GLU A 56 14.04 -7.01 3.37
CA GLU A 56 14.86 -7.70 4.35
C GLU A 56 14.72 -9.24 4.23
N PRO A 57 15.83 -10.00 4.28
CA PRO A 57 15.83 -11.46 4.14
C PRO A 57 15.09 -12.23 5.25
N ARG A 58 14.73 -11.56 6.36
CA ARG A 58 14.04 -12.20 7.48
C ARG A 58 12.70 -12.78 7.06
N GLY A 59 12.30 -13.88 7.72
CA GLY A 59 11.09 -14.64 7.41
C GLY A 59 9.84 -13.78 7.26
N TYR A 60 8.92 -14.21 6.38
CA TYR A 60 7.71 -13.47 6.01
C TYR A 60 6.86 -13.04 7.22
N GLU A 61 6.87 -13.85 8.29
CA GLU A 61 6.03 -13.65 9.47
C GLU A 61 6.64 -12.71 10.52
N GLU A 62 7.94 -12.38 10.43
CA GLU A 62 8.72 -11.81 11.54
C GLU A 62 9.13 -10.35 11.36
N SER A 63 8.43 -9.56 10.54
CA SER A 63 8.71 -8.11 10.47
C SER A 63 7.62 -7.29 11.17
N PRO A 64 7.71 -7.09 12.52
CA PRO A 64 6.84 -6.17 13.25
C PRO A 64 6.82 -4.76 12.64
N GLY A 65 7.96 -4.28 12.17
CA GLY A 65 8.08 -2.99 11.49
C GLY A 65 7.20 -2.93 10.24
N LEU A 66 7.28 -3.93 9.36
CA LEU A 66 6.46 -3.98 8.15
C LEU A 66 4.96 -4.13 8.49
N LYS A 67 4.62 -5.00 9.44
CA LYS A 67 3.24 -5.17 9.93
C LYS A 67 2.64 -3.89 10.51
N ALA A 68 3.48 -2.98 11.01
CA ALA A 68 3.03 -1.69 11.54
C ALA A 68 2.76 -0.63 10.45
N LEU A 69 3.14 -0.90 9.19
CA LEU A 69 3.03 0.05 8.07
C LEU A 69 1.95 -0.32 7.04
N ILE A 70 1.51 -1.58 6.98
CA ILE A 70 0.53 -2.05 5.99
C ILE A 70 -0.59 -2.84 6.67
N ARG A 71 -1.83 -2.62 6.20
CA ARG A 71 -2.96 -3.44 6.66
C ARG A 71 -2.84 -4.88 6.13
N PRO A 72 -3.26 -5.89 6.90
CA PRO A 72 -3.21 -7.28 6.45
C PRO A 72 -3.99 -7.56 5.15
N ASP A 73 -5.08 -6.82 4.92
CA ASP A 73 -5.98 -6.92 3.77
C ASP A 73 -5.61 -5.98 2.61
N ALA A 74 -4.53 -5.19 2.72
CA ALA A 74 -4.14 -4.25 1.69
C ALA A 74 -3.79 -4.98 0.39
N ALA A 75 -4.53 -4.70 -0.69
CA ALA A 75 -4.28 -5.32 -1.99
C ALA A 75 -2.96 -4.79 -2.59
N VAL A 76 -2.15 -5.71 -3.13
CA VAL A 76 -0.88 -5.36 -3.79
C VAL A 76 -0.90 -5.90 -5.22
N GLY A 77 -0.58 -5.04 -6.19
CA GLY A 77 -0.54 -5.42 -7.60
C GLY A 77 0.57 -4.71 -8.37
N LEU A 78 1.05 -5.36 -9.43
CA LEU A 78 2.02 -4.82 -10.37
C LEU A 78 1.63 -5.21 -11.80
N GLY A 79 1.25 -4.25 -12.62
CA GLY A 79 0.89 -4.46 -14.01
C GLY A 79 2.05 -4.32 -14.99
N SER A 80 1.78 -4.68 -16.24
CA SER A 80 2.62 -4.40 -17.41
C SER A 80 1.73 -4.27 -18.64
N GLY A 81 1.99 -3.28 -19.50
CA GLY A 81 1.08 -2.93 -20.60
C GLY A 81 -0.31 -2.56 -20.07
N ASP A 82 -1.35 -3.20 -20.59
CA ASP A 82 -2.75 -2.98 -20.20
C ASP A 82 -3.26 -3.98 -19.13
N VAL A 83 -2.38 -4.81 -18.57
CA VAL A 83 -2.78 -5.89 -17.64
C VAL A 83 -2.25 -5.62 -16.24
N GLY A 84 -3.18 -5.45 -15.29
CA GLY A 84 -2.87 -5.50 -13.86
C GLY A 84 -2.71 -6.93 -13.37
N ARG A 85 -1.68 -7.21 -12.57
CA ARG A 85 -1.46 -8.53 -11.96
C ARG A 85 -1.51 -8.43 -10.43
N PRO A 86 -2.42 -9.14 -9.75
CA PRO A 86 -2.43 -9.19 -8.29
C PRO A 86 -1.20 -9.97 -7.79
N LEU A 87 -0.55 -9.46 -6.74
CA LEU A 87 0.63 -10.05 -6.11
C LEU A 87 0.35 -10.59 -4.69
N GLY A 88 -0.87 -10.39 -4.18
CA GLY A 88 -1.32 -10.82 -2.86
C GLY A 88 -1.75 -9.65 -1.99
N HIS A 89 -1.74 -9.86 -0.67
CA HIS A 89 -2.21 -8.86 0.30
C HIS A 89 -1.16 -8.61 1.39
N GLY A 90 -1.23 -7.42 1.99
CA GLY A 90 -0.45 -7.04 3.15
C GLY A 90 1.05 -7.23 2.98
N THR A 91 1.71 -7.73 4.03
CA THR A 91 3.17 -7.95 4.04
C THR A 91 3.62 -8.96 2.98
N TYR A 92 2.82 -10.00 2.71
CA TYR A 92 3.12 -10.98 1.67
C TYR A 92 3.16 -10.33 0.28
N GLY A 93 2.13 -9.55 -0.04
CA GLY A 93 2.02 -8.82 -1.31
C GLY A 93 3.18 -7.85 -1.51
N LEU A 94 3.54 -7.06 -0.47
CA LEU A 94 4.68 -6.14 -0.55
C LEU A 94 6.01 -6.86 -0.80
N ARG A 95 6.26 -7.97 -0.11
CA ARG A 95 7.49 -8.76 -0.34
C ARG A 95 7.55 -9.33 -1.75
N HIS A 96 6.40 -9.75 -2.29
CA HIS A 96 6.30 -10.20 -3.67
C HIS A 96 6.59 -9.06 -4.65
N LEU A 97 6.00 -7.89 -4.42
CA LEU A 97 6.27 -6.68 -5.21
C LEU A 97 7.76 -6.33 -5.22
N VAL A 98 8.43 -6.33 -4.07
CA VAL A 98 9.87 -6.03 -3.98
C VAL A 98 10.71 -7.00 -4.81
N ARG A 99 10.40 -8.30 -4.77
CA ARG A 99 11.10 -9.31 -5.57
C ARG A 99 10.91 -9.09 -7.08
N GLU A 100 9.68 -8.77 -7.50
CA GLU A 100 9.39 -8.49 -8.92
C GLU A 100 10.16 -7.26 -9.42
N MET A 101 10.14 -6.19 -8.62
CA MET A 101 10.80 -4.93 -8.98
C MET A 101 12.32 -5.06 -9.02
N ASN A 102 12.93 -5.73 -8.03
CA ASN A 102 14.38 -5.79 -7.84
C ASN A 102 15.03 -4.38 -7.96
N ALA A 103 14.34 -3.36 -7.47
CA ALA A 103 14.75 -1.99 -7.65
C ALA A 103 15.89 -1.64 -6.68
N GLY A 104 16.90 -0.94 -7.20
CA GLY A 104 18.05 -0.46 -6.42
C GLY A 104 17.95 1.01 -6.00
N THR A 105 17.08 1.80 -6.66
CA THR A 105 16.91 3.22 -6.39
C THR A 105 15.44 3.62 -6.43
N TYR A 106 15.12 4.79 -5.86
CA TYR A 106 13.79 5.37 -5.89
C TYR A 106 13.85 6.89 -6.11
N ARG A 107 12.76 7.46 -6.61
CA ARG A 107 12.50 8.90 -6.62
C ARG A 107 11.00 9.16 -6.39
N TYR A 108 10.68 10.31 -5.82
CA TYR A 108 9.30 10.78 -5.71
C TYR A 108 9.26 12.29 -5.89
N LEU A 109 8.11 12.80 -6.35
CA LEU A 109 7.88 14.23 -6.50
C LEU A 109 7.10 14.75 -5.29
N ASN A 110 7.74 15.64 -4.54
CA ASN A 110 7.06 16.33 -3.44
C ASN A 110 6.20 17.49 -3.98
N TRP A 111 5.28 17.97 -3.16
CA TRP A 111 4.49 19.17 -3.46
C TRP A 111 5.32 20.42 -3.24
N ASP A 112 5.51 21.20 -4.30
CA ASP A 112 6.32 22.43 -4.33
C ASP A 112 5.47 23.69 -4.61
N TYR A 113 4.15 23.55 -4.67
CA TYR A 113 3.22 24.69 -4.80
C TYR A 113 2.99 25.40 -3.46
N ILE A 114 2.05 26.35 -3.45
CA ILE A 114 1.62 27.11 -2.28
C ILE A 114 1.41 26.15 -1.08
N PRO A 115 1.89 26.49 0.14
CA PRO A 115 1.68 25.71 1.34
C PRO A 115 0.18 25.59 1.68
N THR A 116 -0.47 24.58 1.11
CA THR A 116 -1.89 24.29 1.33
C THR A 116 -2.05 23.55 2.65
N PRO A 117 -2.87 24.05 3.59
CA PRO A 117 -3.17 23.35 4.83
C PRO A 117 -3.83 21.99 4.58
N VAL A 118 -3.65 21.05 5.51
CA VAL A 118 -4.35 19.76 5.52
C VAL A 118 -5.28 19.72 6.72
N ASP A 119 -6.58 19.63 6.47
CA ASP A 119 -7.60 19.58 7.52
C ASP A 119 -7.76 18.18 8.12
N GLN A 120 -7.46 17.14 7.32
CA GLN A 120 -7.71 15.73 7.65
C GLN A 120 -6.49 14.86 7.29
N PRO A 121 -5.41 14.88 8.10
CA PRO A 121 -4.18 14.19 7.75
C PRO A 121 -4.30 12.65 7.78
N CYS A 122 -5.28 12.09 8.51
CA CYS A 122 -5.51 10.64 8.59
C CYS A 122 -6.46 10.09 7.50
N HIS A 123 -7.12 10.96 6.71
CA HIS A 123 -8.01 10.51 5.63
C HIS A 123 -7.21 9.86 4.49
N GLU A 124 -7.94 9.26 3.54
CA GLU A 124 -7.33 8.64 2.37
C GLU A 124 -6.36 9.61 1.67
N ALA A 125 -5.12 9.14 1.48
CA ALA A 125 -4.09 9.89 0.80
C ALA A 125 -3.27 8.97 -0.11
N LYS A 126 -2.86 9.50 -1.27
CA LYS A 126 -2.09 8.76 -2.26
C LYS A 126 -0.75 9.42 -2.52
N VAL A 127 0.29 8.60 -2.61
CA VAL A 127 1.63 9.02 -3.03
C VAL A 127 2.15 8.07 -4.09
N GLU A 128 2.86 8.62 -5.06
CA GLU A 128 3.51 7.85 -6.11
C GLU A 128 5.01 7.91 -5.92
N ILE A 129 5.65 6.74 -5.94
CA ILE A 129 7.10 6.59 -5.91
C ILE A 129 7.50 5.80 -7.15
N GLU A 130 8.50 6.30 -7.85
CA GLU A 130 9.15 5.52 -8.89
C GLU A 130 10.33 4.76 -8.32
N PHE A 131 10.31 3.45 -8.50
CA PHE A 131 11.44 2.57 -8.21
C PHE A 131 12.16 2.19 -9.50
N THR A 132 13.48 2.08 -9.45
CA THR A 132 14.28 1.80 -10.65
C THR A 132 15.19 0.61 -10.43
N ASP A 133 15.09 -0.36 -11.35
CA ASP A 133 16.08 -1.42 -11.55
C ASP A 133 17.01 -0.99 -12.69
N SER A 134 18.17 -0.45 -12.32
CA SER A 134 19.17 0.04 -13.28
C SER A 134 19.86 -1.09 -14.04
N ALA A 135 19.85 -2.33 -13.52
CA ALA A 135 20.47 -3.46 -14.21
C ALA A 135 19.60 -3.94 -15.37
N ARG A 136 18.26 -3.88 -15.21
CA ARG A 136 17.30 -4.27 -16.26
C ARG A 136 16.73 -3.10 -17.07
N LEU A 137 17.12 -1.87 -16.76
CA LEU A 137 16.57 -0.63 -17.35
C LEU A 137 15.04 -0.56 -17.22
N LEU A 138 14.54 -0.92 -16.03
CA LEU A 138 13.12 -0.90 -15.69
C LEU A 138 12.82 0.18 -14.65
N VAL A 139 11.68 0.84 -14.82
CA VAL A 139 11.09 1.78 -13.87
C VAL A 139 9.70 1.28 -13.47
N TYR A 140 9.39 1.46 -12.20
CA TYR A 140 8.15 1.04 -11.56
C TYR A 140 7.51 2.25 -10.86
N PRO A 141 6.68 3.05 -11.53
CA PRO A 141 5.77 3.95 -10.84
C PRO A 141 4.79 3.12 -9.99
N VAL A 142 4.84 3.31 -8.68
CA VAL A 142 4.00 2.62 -7.71
C VAL A 142 3.24 3.66 -6.89
N GLU A 143 1.92 3.60 -6.98
CA GLU A 143 0.99 4.33 -6.12
C GLU A 143 0.76 3.54 -4.82
N PHE A 144 0.93 4.21 -3.70
CA PHE A 144 0.55 3.74 -2.37
C PHE A 144 -0.66 4.54 -1.90
N THR A 145 -1.73 3.83 -1.53
CA THR A 145 -2.89 4.40 -0.86
C THR A 145 -2.74 4.21 0.64
N PHE A 146 -2.96 5.28 1.39
CA PHE A 146 -2.90 5.33 2.84
C PHE A 146 -4.25 5.71 3.42
N GLU A 147 -4.59 5.12 4.57
CA GLU A 147 -5.71 5.49 5.43
C GLU A 147 -5.27 5.25 6.87
N ASP A 148 -5.57 6.17 7.78
CA ASP A 148 -5.08 6.13 9.16
C ASP A 148 -3.56 5.93 9.27
N GLY A 149 -2.82 6.46 8.28
CA GLY A 149 -1.37 6.37 8.20
C GLY A 149 -0.82 4.99 7.88
N LEU A 150 -1.69 4.01 7.57
CA LEU A 150 -1.34 2.66 7.13
C LEU A 150 -1.55 2.52 5.62
N ILE A 151 -0.72 1.72 4.97
CA ILE A 151 -0.92 1.32 3.58
C ILE A 151 -2.17 0.44 3.50
N THR A 152 -3.12 0.84 2.66
CA THR A 152 -4.37 0.11 2.38
C THR A 152 -4.42 -0.44 0.95
N GLY A 153 -3.57 0.06 0.06
CA GLY A 153 -3.45 -0.43 -1.30
C GLY A 153 -2.12 -0.06 -1.92
N VAL A 154 -1.62 -0.94 -2.80
CA VAL A 154 -0.39 -0.73 -3.56
C VAL A 154 -0.63 -1.17 -5.00
N SER A 155 -0.47 -0.26 -5.94
CA SER A 155 -0.60 -0.57 -7.36
C SER A 155 0.54 0.07 -8.13
N GLY A 156 1.17 -0.69 -9.01
CA GLY A 156 2.23 -0.17 -9.86
C GLY A 156 2.20 -0.71 -11.26
N TRP A 157 3.08 -0.17 -12.10
CA TRP A 157 3.25 -0.58 -13.48
C TRP A 157 4.73 -0.77 -13.78
N THR A 158 5.05 -1.77 -14.60
CA THR A 158 6.41 -1.95 -15.11
C THR A 158 6.57 -1.22 -16.44
N ARG A 159 7.65 -0.45 -16.60
CA ARG A 159 8.03 0.18 -17.86
C ARG A 159 9.51 0.03 -18.12
N SER A 160 9.92 -0.17 -19.36
CA SER A 160 11.31 0.01 -19.76
C SER A 160 11.64 1.50 -19.89
N TYR A 161 12.86 1.89 -19.58
CA TYR A 161 13.35 3.24 -19.86
C TYR A 161 14.70 3.20 -20.58
N VAL A 162 15.01 4.29 -21.28
CA VAL A 162 16.34 4.56 -21.82
C VAL A 162 16.78 5.89 -21.26
N SER A 163 18.02 5.97 -20.79
CA SER A 163 18.62 7.21 -20.31
C SER A 163 19.98 7.43 -20.95
N GLY A 164 20.38 8.69 -21.03
CA GLY A 164 21.65 9.11 -21.61
C GLY A 164 22.05 10.48 -21.09
N ASN A 165 23.33 10.79 -21.16
CA ASN A 165 23.83 12.12 -20.82
C ASN A 165 23.67 13.04 -22.03
N LEU A 166 22.92 14.13 -21.87
CA LEU A 166 22.70 15.14 -22.93
C LEU A 166 24.00 15.79 -23.43
N TRP A 167 25.06 15.74 -22.62
CA TRP A 167 26.36 16.34 -22.91
C TRP A 167 27.47 15.31 -23.12
N ALA A 168 27.15 14.02 -23.16
CA ALA A 168 28.11 13.04 -23.65
C ALA A 168 28.27 13.27 -25.15
N GLN A 169 29.49 13.65 -25.57
CA GLN A 169 29.82 13.69 -26.99
C GLN A 169 29.51 12.30 -27.57
N SER A 170 28.60 12.24 -28.54
CA SER A 170 28.37 11.02 -29.30
C SER A 170 29.69 10.61 -29.95
N PRO A 171 30.06 9.32 -29.95
CA PRO A 171 31.26 8.86 -30.64
C PRO A 171 31.22 9.16 -32.14
#